data_AF-A0A7C0XCH0-F1
#
_entry.id   AF-A0A7C0XCH0-F1
#
_cell.length_a   1.000
_cell.length_b   1.000
_cell.length_c   1.000
_cell.angle_alpha   90.00
_cell.angle_beta   90.00
_cell.angle_gamma   90.00
#
_symmetry.space_group_name_H-M   'P 1'
#
loop_
_entity.id
_entity.type
_entity.pdbx_description
1 polymer ?
#
loop_
_entity_poly.entity_id
_entity_poly.type
_entity_poly.pdbx_seq_one_letter_code
_entity_poly.pdbx_strand_id
1 'polypeptide(L)'
;MVEFRREVKQLAQFVEKHGWVGGLRRWTWQDSGQACRWITNEMSSGQIAWALLLPPPGGKDIFIADVTFGAAPIVLSKIYNRVLSWSFLPDMNKIAEERARHLGVENVVFLNDVVSDSLLNFKCEIELSIFILSSDLLNVMPRATLKEGLKSVLREIAGRATQGWTNIILSPKKVRMERKALWESRGFSRRELVSLSKEFNFVCTRTYFFRRAPEDVREVLPSRNWSRKSLKEIGDYFLENCLSKKLVSNSLKHAIKSSILGFPSRVLVLSRFRNQRSIMDGLLENIQSSKLVEGPLTVQRYFRGNPNTILLRLGGPFGKKYICRIPLGFGSSIARASTNYAMLEKLRGTVLISKKVPKPVTKGEYQNQLYFLETYLEGCMCVMTSANCQELYGKVRPYLFSFVLDNGREHKIEEETFTQIIGKDIRTLKKYGKEGKDEDRINILESVLKERFMGRTMRLGLMHGDFKIENILFDSEGVSGVFDWDLGTVMGLPFVDLLYFYWYSFYYEKSKGIIDFIMNCFSSGGGDPCFKAWCDEYREALAISQDAVVYYAACFWIHYITNVGGALMSNYNKEQYQINIKQPLEFFLRKVGA
;
A
#
# COMPACT_ATOMS: atom_id res chain seq x y z
N MET A 1 4.55 -17.37 23.31
CA MET A 1 4.69 -18.54 22.41
C MET A 1 3.42 -19.38 22.35
N VAL A 2 2.85 -19.79 23.51
CA VAL A 2 1.60 -20.59 23.56
C VAL A 2 0.43 -19.89 22.89
N GLU A 3 0.24 -18.60 23.18
CA GLU A 3 -0.81 -17.79 22.57
C GLU A 3 -0.63 -17.67 21.05
N PHE A 4 0.52 -17.19 20.56
CA PHE A 4 0.85 -17.13 19.12
C PHE A 4 0.61 -18.46 18.38
N ARG A 5 1.08 -19.59 18.92
CA ARG A 5 0.87 -20.92 18.32
C ARG A 5 -0.61 -21.31 18.30
N ARG A 6 -1.34 -21.01 19.37
CA ARG A 6 -2.79 -21.25 19.45
C ARG A 6 -3.54 -20.45 18.40
N GLU A 7 -3.21 -19.16 18.24
CA GLU A 7 -3.86 -18.29 17.26
C GLU A 7 -3.57 -18.72 15.82
N VAL A 8 -2.31 -19.05 15.49
CA VAL A 8 -1.93 -19.57 14.17
C VAL A 8 -2.65 -20.89 13.89
N LYS A 9 -2.74 -21.79 14.87
CA LYS A 9 -3.46 -23.06 14.74
C LYS A 9 -4.97 -22.85 14.51
N GLN A 10 -5.59 -21.93 15.24
CA GLN A 10 -7.00 -21.58 15.04
C GLN A 10 -7.22 -21.04 13.64
N LEU A 11 -6.40 -20.09 13.19
CA LEU A 11 -6.50 -19.55 11.83
C LEU A 11 -6.32 -20.64 10.77
N ALA A 12 -5.36 -21.54 10.94
CA ALA A 12 -5.16 -22.67 10.03
C ALA A 12 -6.42 -23.53 9.92
N GLN A 13 -7.09 -23.84 11.03
CA GLN A 13 -8.36 -24.58 11.03
C GLN A 13 -9.48 -23.85 10.28
N PHE A 14 -9.57 -22.52 10.42
CA PHE A 14 -10.55 -21.73 9.67
C PHE A 14 -10.27 -21.73 8.17
N VAL A 15 -9.00 -21.54 7.79
CA VAL A 15 -8.55 -21.48 6.40
C VAL A 15 -8.69 -22.85 5.71
N GLU A 16 -8.39 -23.94 6.41
CA GLU A 16 -8.60 -25.30 5.92
C GLU A 16 -10.10 -25.61 5.70
N LYS A 17 -10.96 -25.20 6.64
CA LYS A 17 -12.40 -25.46 6.57
C LYS A 17 -13.14 -24.60 5.54
N HIS A 18 -12.70 -23.38 5.33
CA HIS A 18 -13.46 -22.36 4.58
C HIS A 18 -12.69 -21.73 3.41
N GLY A 19 -11.53 -22.28 3.06
CA GLY A 19 -10.58 -21.70 2.12
C GLY A 19 -9.94 -20.42 2.64
N TRP A 20 -8.94 -19.90 1.91
CA TRP A 20 -8.21 -18.69 2.30
C TRP A 20 -9.11 -17.49 2.66
N VAL A 21 -9.97 -17.06 1.74
CA VAL A 21 -10.81 -15.86 1.92
C VAL A 21 -11.88 -16.09 2.99
N GLY A 22 -12.57 -17.23 2.94
CA GLY A 22 -13.64 -17.54 3.89
C GLY A 22 -13.12 -17.77 5.31
N GLY A 23 -11.95 -18.41 5.43
CA GLY A 23 -11.29 -18.70 6.70
C GLY A 23 -10.72 -17.46 7.36
N LEU A 24 -9.93 -16.66 6.62
CA LEU A 24 -9.38 -15.39 7.13
C LEU A 24 -10.51 -14.48 7.61
N ARG A 25 -11.57 -14.35 6.81
CA ARG A 25 -12.73 -13.56 7.15
C ARG A 25 -13.41 -14.08 8.42
N ARG A 26 -13.80 -15.36 8.49
CA ARG A 26 -14.48 -15.91 9.70
C ARG A 26 -13.64 -15.77 10.96
N TRP A 27 -12.32 -15.93 10.84
CA TRP A 27 -11.39 -15.73 11.96
C TRP A 27 -11.37 -14.26 12.42
N THR A 28 -11.29 -13.29 11.49
CA THR A 28 -11.33 -11.84 11.84
C THR A 28 -12.63 -11.40 12.53
N TRP A 29 -13.73 -12.13 12.34
CA TRP A 29 -15.02 -11.85 12.99
C TRP A 29 -15.11 -12.38 14.43
N GLN A 30 -14.15 -13.19 14.87
CA GLN A 30 -14.04 -13.64 16.26
C GLN A 30 -13.20 -12.65 17.09
N ASP A 31 -13.42 -12.63 18.41
CA ASP A 31 -12.68 -11.77 19.34
C ASP A 31 -11.16 -12.01 19.26
N SER A 32 -10.74 -13.26 19.02
CA SER A 32 -9.34 -13.65 18.81
C SER A 32 -8.72 -13.03 17.55
N GLY A 33 -9.44 -13.01 16.44
CA GLY A 33 -9.00 -12.36 15.20
C GLY A 33 -8.91 -10.85 15.30
N GLN A 34 -9.81 -10.22 16.06
CA GLN A 34 -9.78 -8.78 16.32
C GLN A 34 -8.56 -8.37 17.17
N ALA A 35 -8.16 -9.21 18.14
CA ALA A 35 -6.97 -9.01 18.95
C ALA A 35 -5.66 -9.17 18.15
N CYS A 36 -5.68 -9.93 17.05
CA CYS A 36 -4.50 -10.33 16.30
C CYS A 36 -4.33 -9.65 14.92
N ARG A 37 -4.71 -8.37 14.80
CA ARG A 37 -4.54 -7.55 13.57
C ARG A 37 -3.11 -7.47 13.02
N TRP A 38 -2.10 -7.88 13.79
CA TRP A 38 -0.73 -7.95 13.30
C TRP A 38 -0.53 -9.12 12.32
N ILE A 39 -1.25 -10.24 12.45
CA ILE A 39 -1.20 -11.39 11.52
C ILE A 39 -1.64 -10.98 10.11
N THR A 40 -2.71 -10.19 10.01
CA THR A 40 -3.23 -9.71 8.72
C THR A 40 -2.27 -8.74 8.01
N ASN A 41 -1.44 -8.02 8.77
CA ASN A 41 -0.41 -7.15 8.20
C ASN A 41 0.78 -7.95 7.63
N GLU A 42 1.19 -9.04 8.30
CA GLU A 42 2.24 -9.95 7.82
C GLU A 42 1.81 -10.74 6.59
N MET A 43 0.50 -10.87 6.36
CA MET A 43 -0.05 -11.40 5.11
C MET A 43 0.00 -10.40 3.96
N SER A 44 0.32 -9.11 4.18
CA SER A 44 0.27 -8.11 3.10
C SER A 44 1.53 -8.13 2.25
N SER A 45 1.35 -8.14 0.92
CA SER A 45 2.48 -8.14 -0.02
C SER A 45 3.29 -6.83 -0.03
N GLY A 46 2.85 -5.80 0.70
CA GLY A 46 3.46 -4.46 0.72
C GLY A 46 4.73 -4.40 1.55
N GLN A 47 5.00 -5.45 2.33
CA GLN A 47 6.23 -5.62 3.08
C GLN A 47 7.36 -6.21 2.21
N ILE A 48 7.10 -6.61 0.96
CA ILE A 48 8.02 -7.36 0.10
C ILE A 48 8.76 -6.46 -0.91
N ALA A 49 8.76 -5.15 -0.70
CA ALA A 49 9.47 -4.21 -1.57
C ALA A 49 10.99 -4.49 -1.68
N TRP A 50 11.56 -5.17 -0.70
CA TRP A 50 12.93 -5.65 -0.72
C TRP A 50 13.21 -6.69 -1.83
N ALA A 51 12.18 -7.31 -2.41
CA ALA A 51 12.35 -8.25 -3.52
C ALA A 51 13.01 -7.61 -4.74
N LEU A 52 12.86 -6.30 -4.95
CA LEU A 52 13.53 -5.59 -6.03
C LEU A 52 15.05 -5.47 -5.83
N LEU A 53 15.55 -5.67 -4.61
CA LEU A 53 16.98 -5.68 -4.31
C LEU A 53 17.62 -7.04 -4.53
N LEU A 54 16.83 -8.05 -4.87
CA LEU A 54 17.33 -9.40 -5.11
C LEU A 54 18.09 -9.47 -6.43
N PRO A 55 19.00 -10.45 -6.57
CA PRO A 55 19.59 -10.78 -7.86
C PRO A 55 18.50 -11.11 -8.91
N PRO A 56 18.74 -10.87 -10.21
CA PRO A 56 17.83 -11.37 -11.24
C PRO A 56 17.79 -12.92 -11.22
N PRO A 57 16.69 -13.54 -11.66
CA PRO A 57 16.55 -14.99 -11.75
C PRO A 57 17.63 -15.58 -12.67
N GLY A 58 18.40 -16.54 -12.17
CA GLY A 58 19.40 -17.30 -12.94
C GLY A 58 18.86 -18.62 -13.50
N GLY A 59 17.55 -18.85 -13.39
CA GLY A 59 16.89 -20.07 -13.83
C GLY A 59 16.99 -21.24 -12.84
N LYS A 60 17.45 -20.99 -11.62
CA LYS A 60 17.59 -21.98 -10.54
C LYS A 60 16.54 -21.77 -9.44
N ASP A 61 16.53 -22.65 -8.45
CA ASP A 61 15.56 -22.61 -7.37
C ASP A 61 15.95 -21.57 -6.32
N ILE A 62 14.95 -21.01 -5.66
CA ILE A 62 15.15 -20.16 -4.49
C ILE A 62 14.56 -20.80 -3.25
N PHE A 63 15.22 -20.65 -2.12
CA PHE A 63 14.74 -21.09 -0.82
C PHE A 63 14.32 -19.89 0.02
N ILE A 64 13.19 -20.00 0.73
CA ILE A 64 12.74 -18.99 1.69
C ILE A 64 12.29 -19.64 3.00
N ALA A 65 12.88 -19.17 4.11
CA ALA A 65 12.33 -19.36 5.44
C ALA A 65 11.27 -18.28 5.69
N ASP A 66 10.01 -18.65 5.51
CA ASP A 66 8.86 -17.77 5.52
C ASP A 66 8.25 -17.60 6.91
N VAL A 67 7.86 -16.37 7.22
CA VAL A 67 7.01 -16.02 8.37
C VAL A 67 5.83 -15.13 7.98
N THR A 68 5.61 -14.93 6.69
CA THR A 68 4.65 -14.00 6.11
C THR A 68 3.34 -14.67 5.65
N PHE A 69 3.11 -15.91 6.10
CA PHE A 69 1.92 -16.69 5.76
C PHE A 69 1.70 -16.75 4.23
N GLY A 70 2.77 -17.04 3.49
CA GLY A 70 2.76 -17.18 2.04
C GLY A 70 2.91 -15.88 1.26
N ALA A 71 2.90 -14.69 1.90
CA ALA A 71 2.97 -13.43 1.15
C ALA A 71 4.27 -13.31 0.34
N ALA A 72 5.42 -13.52 0.98
CA ALA A 72 6.75 -13.47 0.39
C ALA A 72 6.95 -14.54 -0.71
N PRO A 73 6.75 -15.84 -0.46
CA PRO A 73 6.98 -16.85 -1.50
C PRO A 73 6.08 -16.66 -2.72
N ILE A 74 4.83 -16.23 -2.55
CA ILE A 74 3.90 -15.96 -3.66
C ILE A 74 4.35 -14.77 -4.53
N VAL A 75 4.88 -13.70 -3.92
CA VAL A 75 5.43 -12.58 -4.70
C VAL A 75 6.69 -13.01 -5.45
N LEU A 76 7.56 -13.76 -4.79
CA LEU A 76 8.80 -14.25 -5.39
C LEU A 76 8.54 -15.25 -6.53
N SER A 77 7.45 -16.01 -6.47
CA SER A 77 7.08 -16.97 -7.52
C SER A 77 6.74 -16.31 -8.86
N LYS A 78 6.51 -14.99 -8.88
CA LYS A 78 6.39 -14.22 -10.13
C LYS A 78 7.74 -13.99 -10.80
N ILE A 79 8.78 -13.87 -9.98
CA ILE A 79 10.12 -13.45 -10.41
C ILE A 79 10.98 -14.68 -10.71
N TYR A 80 10.86 -15.71 -9.88
CA TYR A 80 11.69 -16.92 -9.94
C TYR A 80 10.89 -18.12 -10.40
N ASN A 81 11.58 -19.04 -11.07
CA ASN A 81 10.95 -20.22 -11.67
C ASN A 81 10.29 -21.13 -10.63
N ARG A 82 11.00 -21.44 -9.54
CA ARG A 82 10.49 -22.29 -8.45
C ARG A 82 10.93 -21.76 -7.09
N VAL A 83 9.98 -21.66 -6.16
CA VAL A 83 10.20 -21.16 -4.79
C VAL A 83 9.97 -22.27 -3.79
N LEU A 84 11.02 -22.66 -3.07
CA LEU A 84 10.95 -23.62 -1.96
C LEU A 84 10.71 -22.83 -0.68
N SER A 85 9.53 -22.96 -0.08
CA SER A 85 9.11 -22.21 1.11
C SER A 85 9.02 -23.12 2.32
N TRP A 86 9.66 -22.72 3.41
CA TRP A 86 9.57 -23.41 4.70
C TRP A 86 9.19 -22.43 5.80
N SER A 87 8.23 -22.78 6.65
CA SER A 87 7.86 -21.97 7.83
C SER A 87 8.30 -22.62 9.13
N PHE A 88 8.61 -21.79 10.13
CA PHE A 88 9.01 -22.25 11.47
C PHE A 88 7.89 -22.98 12.24
N LEU A 89 6.64 -22.86 11.80
CA LEU A 89 5.48 -23.57 12.35
C LEU A 89 4.74 -24.31 11.20
N PRO A 90 4.41 -25.61 11.35
CA PRO A 90 3.67 -26.36 10.33
C PRO A 90 2.32 -25.73 9.96
N ASP A 91 1.60 -25.18 10.95
CA ASP A 91 0.31 -24.52 10.71
C ASP A 91 0.43 -23.26 9.83
N MET A 92 1.60 -22.60 9.80
CA MET A 92 1.84 -21.47 8.88
C MET A 92 1.97 -21.92 7.43
N ASN A 93 2.60 -23.08 7.18
CA ASN A 93 2.67 -23.65 5.83
C ASN A 93 1.27 -23.97 5.31
N LYS A 94 0.41 -24.58 6.12
CA LYS A 94 -0.99 -24.86 5.73
C LYS A 94 -1.73 -23.59 5.28
N ILE A 95 -1.58 -22.51 6.06
CA ILE A 95 -2.18 -21.22 5.72
C ILE A 95 -1.63 -20.69 4.39
N ALA A 96 -0.32 -20.79 4.20
CA ALA A 96 0.37 -20.32 2.99
C ALA A 96 -0.01 -21.16 1.74
N GLU A 97 -0.17 -22.47 1.88
CA GLU A 97 -0.63 -23.40 0.84
C GLU A 97 -2.04 -23.06 0.36
N GLU A 98 -2.99 -22.90 1.28
CA GLU A 98 -4.37 -22.51 0.94
C GLU A 98 -4.40 -21.15 0.23
N ARG A 99 -3.54 -20.22 0.65
CA ARG A 99 -3.40 -18.92 0.00
C ARG A 99 -2.85 -19.04 -1.41
N ALA A 100 -1.80 -19.83 -1.61
CA ALA A 100 -1.21 -20.06 -2.94
C ALA A 100 -2.24 -20.72 -3.87
N ARG A 101 -2.96 -21.73 -3.38
CA ARG A 101 -4.05 -22.39 -4.13
C ARG A 101 -5.16 -21.43 -4.51
N HIS A 102 -5.59 -20.58 -3.57
CA HIS A 102 -6.61 -19.56 -3.83
C HIS A 102 -6.17 -18.56 -4.92
N LEU A 103 -4.88 -18.25 -4.98
CA LEU A 103 -4.30 -17.34 -5.98
C LEU A 103 -3.85 -18.04 -7.27
N GLY A 104 -4.02 -19.36 -7.40
CA GLY A 104 -3.60 -20.13 -8.57
C GLY A 104 -2.08 -20.18 -8.76
N VAL A 105 -1.32 -20.15 -7.66
CA VAL A 105 0.14 -20.16 -7.68
C VAL A 105 0.65 -21.59 -7.52
N GLU A 106 1.23 -22.14 -8.59
CA GLU A 106 1.64 -23.55 -8.65
C GLU A 106 3.15 -23.77 -8.44
N ASN A 107 3.96 -22.74 -8.65
CA ASN A 107 5.42 -22.84 -8.61
C ASN A 107 6.04 -22.52 -7.23
N VAL A 108 5.25 -22.62 -6.17
CA VAL A 108 5.70 -22.56 -4.78
C VAL A 108 5.56 -23.94 -4.15
N VAL A 109 6.67 -24.51 -3.69
CA VAL A 109 6.71 -25.80 -3.00
C VAL A 109 6.84 -25.55 -1.51
N PHE A 110 5.84 -25.94 -0.73
CA PHE A 110 5.85 -25.79 0.72
C PHE A 110 6.48 -27.02 1.38
N LEU A 111 7.55 -26.81 2.13
CA LEU A 111 8.34 -27.84 2.76
C LEU A 111 7.89 -28.05 4.21
N ASN A 112 7.62 -29.30 4.59
CA ASN A 112 7.26 -29.65 5.96
C ASN A 112 8.44 -29.59 6.94
N ASP A 113 9.65 -29.81 6.44
CA ASP A 113 10.90 -29.73 7.19
C ASP A 113 12.05 -29.38 6.24
N VAL A 114 13.13 -28.82 6.79
CA VAL A 114 14.38 -28.52 6.09
C VAL A 114 15.40 -29.64 6.25
N VAL A 115 15.32 -30.41 7.34
CA VAL A 115 16.35 -31.39 7.73
C VAL A 115 16.07 -32.80 7.19
N SER A 116 14.87 -33.06 6.66
CA SER A 116 14.48 -34.39 6.13
C SER A 116 14.59 -34.52 4.61
N ASP A 117 14.29 -35.73 4.11
CA ASP A 117 14.19 -36.14 2.69
C ASP A 117 13.46 -35.13 1.77
N SER A 118 12.69 -34.20 2.33
CA SER A 118 11.98 -33.13 1.62
C SER A 118 12.87 -32.18 0.80
N LEU A 119 14.16 -31.95 1.15
CA LEU A 119 15.08 -31.22 0.24
C LEU A 119 15.95 -32.17 -0.60
N LEU A 120 16.11 -33.44 -0.19
CA LEU A 120 16.84 -34.47 -0.94
C LEU A 120 16.03 -34.96 -2.16
N ASN A 121 14.70 -35.07 -2.01
CA ASN A 121 13.81 -35.64 -3.03
C ASN A 121 13.59 -34.72 -4.24
N PHE A 122 13.84 -33.42 -4.13
CA PHE A 122 13.44 -32.44 -5.16
C PHE A 122 14.52 -32.12 -6.21
N LYS A 123 15.69 -32.77 -6.16
CA LYS A 123 16.85 -32.50 -7.05
C LYS A 123 16.97 -31.00 -7.37
N CYS A 124 17.19 -30.19 -6.33
CA CYS A 124 17.19 -28.73 -6.44
C CYS A 124 18.62 -28.16 -6.49
N GLU A 125 18.78 -27.06 -7.22
CA GLU A 125 19.97 -26.23 -7.19
C GLU A 125 19.57 -24.85 -6.70
N ILE A 126 20.13 -24.41 -5.56
CA ILE A 126 19.71 -23.19 -4.88
C ILE A 126 20.66 -22.04 -5.23
N GLU A 127 20.16 -21.02 -5.91
CA GLU A 127 20.94 -19.80 -6.20
C GLU A 127 20.76 -18.72 -5.14
N LEU A 128 19.60 -18.70 -4.48
CA LEU A 128 19.23 -17.67 -3.52
C LEU A 128 18.53 -18.29 -2.32
N SER A 129 18.93 -17.87 -1.13
CA SER A 129 18.26 -18.23 0.12
C SER A 129 17.84 -16.97 0.88
N ILE A 130 16.61 -16.92 1.36
CA ILE A 130 16.03 -15.77 2.05
C ILE A 130 15.52 -16.21 3.41
N PHE A 131 15.85 -15.44 4.44
CA PHE A 131 15.45 -15.68 5.82
C PHE A 131 14.72 -14.45 6.36
N ILE A 132 13.43 -14.59 6.59
CA ILE A 132 12.60 -13.51 7.13
C ILE A 132 12.49 -13.68 8.65
N LEU A 133 13.20 -12.83 9.39
CA LEU A 133 13.21 -12.87 10.86
C LEU A 133 12.39 -11.71 11.40
N SER A 134 11.06 -11.90 11.55
CA SER A 134 10.18 -10.86 12.08
C SER A 134 10.48 -10.55 13.56
N SER A 135 10.12 -9.34 14.01
CA SER A 135 10.29 -8.96 15.42
C SER A 135 9.51 -9.88 16.35
N ASP A 136 8.38 -10.38 15.88
CA ASP A 136 7.51 -11.26 16.65
C ASP A 136 8.13 -12.66 16.77
N LEU A 137 8.75 -13.18 15.71
CA LEU A 137 9.55 -14.40 15.79
C LEU A 137 10.71 -14.24 16.78
N LEU A 138 11.44 -13.11 16.72
CA LEU A 138 12.55 -12.80 17.63
C LEU A 138 12.10 -12.59 19.09
N ASN A 139 10.86 -12.15 19.31
CA ASN A 139 10.28 -12.00 20.65
C ASN A 139 9.78 -13.32 21.23
N VAL A 140 9.45 -14.28 20.36
CA VAL A 140 8.82 -15.55 20.75
C VAL A 140 9.84 -16.69 20.86
N MET A 141 10.94 -16.67 20.10
CA MET A 141 11.96 -17.72 20.13
C MET A 141 13.23 -17.29 20.88
N PRO A 142 13.82 -18.16 21.73
CA PRO A 142 15.14 -17.90 22.31
C PRO A 142 16.19 -17.71 21.21
N ARG A 143 17.04 -16.69 21.37
CA ARG A 143 18.07 -16.34 20.36
C ARG A 143 19.02 -17.49 20.04
N ALA A 144 19.39 -18.30 21.04
CA ALA A 144 20.25 -19.46 20.84
C ALA A 144 19.59 -20.50 19.91
N THR A 145 18.30 -20.78 20.13
CA THR A 145 17.51 -21.70 19.29
C THR A 145 17.37 -21.19 17.86
N LEU A 146 17.11 -19.88 17.67
CA LEU A 146 17.02 -19.30 16.33
C LEU A 146 18.36 -19.36 15.58
N LYS A 147 19.47 -19.14 16.30
CA LYS A 147 20.82 -19.19 15.74
C LYS A 147 21.22 -20.59 15.30
N GLU A 148 21.04 -21.60 16.16
CA GLU A 148 21.34 -22.98 15.81
C GLU A 148 20.40 -23.51 14.72
N GLY A 149 19.11 -23.15 14.78
CA GLY A 149 18.15 -23.44 13.71
C GLY A 149 18.58 -22.84 12.37
N LEU A 150 18.94 -21.56 12.33
CA LEU A 150 19.42 -20.90 11.11
C LEU A 150 20.68 -21.58 10.57
N LYS A 151 21.65 -21.89 11.44
CA LYS A 151 22.87 -22.59 11.04
C LYS A 151 22.59 -23.97 10.44
N SER A 152 21.67 -24.72 11.04
CA SER A 152 21.24 -26.02 10.54
C SER A 152 20.68 -25.89 9.11
N VAL A 153 19.74 -24.96 8.91
CA VAL A 153 19.14 -24.71 7.59
C VAL A 153 20.19 -24.24 6.57
N LEU A 154 21.12 -23.37 6.97
CA LEU A 154 22.20 -22.91 6.08
C LEU A 154 23.14 -24.05 5.65
N ARG A 155 23.45 -25.01 6.53
CA ARG A 155 24.28 -26.18 6.18
C ARG A 155 23.58 -27.06 5.15
N GLU A 156 22.28 -27.30 5.33
CA GLU A 156 21.48 -28.06 4.37
C GLU A 156 21.42 -27.38 3.00
N ILE A 157 21.22 -26.06 2.98
CA ILE A 157 21.19 -25.29 1.73
C ILE A 157 22.57 -25.26 1.08
N ALA A 158 23.65 -25.11 1.86
CA ALA A 158 25.00 -25.00 1.32
C ALA A 158 25.42 -26.23 0.51
N GLY A 159 24.93 -27.43 0.87
CA GLY A 159 25.16 -28.66 0.08
C GLY A 159 24.47 -28.68 -1.29
N ARG A 160 23.49 -27.80 -1.51
CA ARG A 160 22.66 -27.70 -2.74
C ARG A 160 22.84 -26.35 -3.44
N ALA A 161 23.67 -25.50 -2.86
CA ALA A 161 23.88 -24.13 -3.29
C ALA A 161 24.77 -24.08 -4.54
N THR A 162 24.39 -23.25 -5.51
CA THR A 162 25.24 -23.04 -6.69
C THR A 162 26.52 -22.29 -6.31
N GLN A 163 27.52 -22.29 -7.21
CA GLN A 163 28.74 -21.49 -7.01
C GLN A 163 28.43 -20.00 -6.78
N GLY A 164 27.29 -19.51 -7.31
CA GLY A 164 26.83 -18.12 -7.19
C GLY A 164 25.90 -17.80 -6.01
N TRP A 165 25.81 -18.69 -5.03
CA TRP A 165 24.83 -18.61 -3.95
C TRP A 165 24.83 -17.28 -3.18
N THR A 166 23.63 -16.74 -3.01
CA THR A 166 23.36 -15.52 -2.24
C THR A 166 22.42 -15.83 -1.08
N ASN A 167 22.71 -15.27 0.09
CA ASN A 167 21.91 -15.39 1.30
C ASN A 167 21.40 -14.03 1.77
N ILE A 168 20.13 -13.95 2.12
CA ILE A 168 19.50 -12.70 2.52
C ILE A 168 18.81 -12.89 3.84
N ILE A 169 19.12 -12.02 4.81
CA ILE A 169 18.51 -12.03 6.14
C ILE A 169 17.76 -10.71 6.32
N LEU A 170 16.44 -10.79 6.48
CA LEU A 170 15.58 -9.64 6.75
C LEU A 170 15.30 -9.57 8.26
N SER A 171 15.51 -8.41 8.88
CA SER A 171 15.22 -8.21 10.31
C SER A 171 14.68 -6.79 10.59
N PRO A 172 13.57 -6.62 11.33
CA PRO A 172 13.05 -5.31 11.69
C PRO A 172 13.82 -4.68 12.86
N LYS A 173 14.10 -3.38 12.77
CA LYS A 173 14.60 -2.56 13.89
C LYS A 173 13.42 -2.16 14.79
N LYS A 174 13.58 -2.22 16.12
CA LYS A 174 12.61 -1.59 17.04
C LYS A 174 12.89 -0.09 17.24
N VAL A 175 11.80 0.67 17.40
CA VAL A 175 11.71 2.11 17.65
C VAL A 175 11.96 2.45 19.12
N ARG A 176 12.60 3.62 19.31
CA ARG A 176 12.88 4.41 20.53
C ARG A 176 13.93 3.93 21.54
N MET A 177 14.70 4.93 21.96
CA MET A 177 15.85 4.91 22.85
C MET A 177 15.56 4.23 24.18
N GLU A 178 16.37 3.24 24.51
CA GLU A 178 17.25 3.27 25.67
C GLU A 178 18.45 2.35 25.40
N ARG A 179 19.63 2.98 25.37
CA ARG A 179 20.99 2.40 25.40
C ARG A 179 21.41 1.43 24.27
N LYS A 180 22.65 1.65 23.81
CA LYS A 180 23.44 0.83 22.86
C LYS A 180 23.55 -0.67 23.21
N ALA A 181 23.06 -1.12 24.37
CA ALA A 181 23.27 -2.47 24.91
C ALA A 181 22.36 -3.57 24.30
N LEU A 182 21.26 -3.23 23.62
CA LEU A 182 20.27 -4.24 23.19
C LEU A 182 20.48 -4.80 21.77
N TRP A 183 21.42 -4.29 20.97
CA TRP A 183 21.85 -4.99 19.74
C TRP A 183 22.54 -6.31 20.05
N GLU A 184 23.19 -6.38 21.21
CA GLU A 184 23.81 -7.60 21.71
C GLU A 184 22.84 -8.57 22.38
N SER A 185 21.53 -8.27 22.48
CA SER A 185 20.60 -9.15 23.21
C SER A 185 19.65 -9.96 22.34
N ARG A 186 19.24 -9.51 21.14
CA ARG A 186 18.16 -10.20 20.37
C ARG A 186 18.34 -10.39 18.85
N GLY A 187 19.36 -9.83 18.18
CA GLY A 187 19.65 -10.05 16.75
C GLY A 187 21.04 -10.65 16.49
N PHE A 188 21.49 -10.77 15.23
CA PHE A 188 22.89 -11.13 14.93
C PHE A 188 23.83 -9.94 15.17
N SER A 189 24.84 -10.13 16.01
CA SER A 189 25.93 -9.17 16.22
C SER A 189 26.88 -9.14 15.02
N ARG A 190 27.66 -8.05 14.88
CA ARG A 190 28.70 -7.93 13.84
C ARG A 190 29.68 -9.11 13.86
N ARG A 191 30.07 -9.58 15.05
CA ARG A 191 30.96 -10.74 15.20
C ARG A 191 30.33 -12.02 14.66
N GLU A 192 29.04 -12.21 14.92
CA GLU A 192 28.29 -13.37 14.41
C GLU A 192 28.12 -13.32 12.89
N LEU A 193 27.90 -12.14 12.31
CA LEU A 193 27.83 -11.98 10.86
C LEU A 193 29.18 -12.26 10.18
N VAL A 194 30.28 -11.80 10.76
CA VAL A 194 31.64 -12.12 10.27
C VAL A 194 31.92 -13.61 10.41
N SER A 195 31.49 -14.23 11.52
CA SER A 195 31.61 -15.68 11.72
C SER A 195 30.82 -16.47 10.68
N LEU A 196 29.55 -16.11 10.43
CA LEU A 196 28.72 -16.74 9.40
C LEU A 196 29.29 -16.53 7.99
N SER A 197 29.81 -15.33 7.70
CA SER A 197 30.42 -15.03 6.40
C SER A 197 31.64 -15.91 6.14
N LYS A 198 32.47 -16.12 7.17
CA LYS A 198 33.63 -17.04 7.09
C LYS A 198 33.19 -18.51 7.01
N GLU A 199 32.23 -18.93 7.82
CA GLU A 199 31.75 -20.34 7.88
C GLU A 199 31.19 -20.81 6.52
N PHE A 200 30.54 -19.92 5.76
CA PHE A 200 29.89 -20.26 4.48
C PHE A 200 30.56 -19.64 3.23
N ASN A 201 31.76 -19.08 3.38
CA ASN A 201 32.55 -18.45 2.30
C ASN A 201 31.85 -17.27 1.57
N PHE A 202 31.08 -16.45 2.29
CA PHE A 202 30.55 -15.21 1.73
C PHE A 202 31.65 -14.14 1.68
N VAL A 203 31.84 -13.54 0.50
CA VAL A 203 32.89 -12.53 0.26
C VAL A 203 32.37 -11.10 0.26
N CYS A 204 31.04 -10.93 0.19
CA CYS A 204 30.37 -9.65 0.20
C CYS A 204 29.25 -9.62 1.24
N THR A 205 29.15 -8.50 1.96
CA THR A 205 28.06 -8.22 2.92
C THR A 205 27.52 -6.83 2.66
N ARG A 206 26.26 -6.72 2.26
CA ARG A 206 25.55 -5.44 2.08
C ARG A 206 24.45 -5.33 3.12
N THR A 207 24.22 -4.13 3.65
CA THR A 207 23.10 -3.87 4.57
C THR A 207 22.27 -2.71 4.01
N TYR A 208 20.99 -2.97 3.78
CA TYR A 208 20.01 -1.98 3.36
C TYR A 208 19.14 -1.59 4.54
N PHE A 209 18.89 -0.28 4.70
CA PHE A 209 18.01 0.25 5.73
C PHE A 209 16.71 0.74 5.08
N PHE A 210 15.63 -0.01 5.27
CA PHE A 210 14.30 0.40 4.83
C PHE A 210 13.70 1.34 5.88
N ARG A 211 14.22 2.56 6.00
CA ARG A 211 13.46 3.62 6.65
C ARG A 211 12.44 4.12 5.63
N ARG A 212 11.22 3.56 5.65
CA ARG A 212 10.17 3.87 4.65
C ARG A 212 10.62 3.67 3.17
N ALA A 213 11.48 2.67 2.93
CA ALA A 213 12.16 2.34 1.66
C ALA A 213 13.14 3.44 1.16
N PRO A 214 14.31 3.07 0.60
CA PRO A 214 15.58 3.57 1.14
C PRO A 214 15.97 4.99 0.67
N GLU A 215 16.12 5.86 1.66
CA GLU A 215 17.12 6.94 1.68
C GLU A 215 18.36 6.37 2.38
N ASP A 216 19.55 6.55 1.80
CA ASP A 216 20.87 6.04 2.23
C ASP A 216 21.18 4.55 1.99
N VAL A 217 21.57 4.21 0.76
CA VAL A 217 22.38 3.02 0.44
C VAL A 217 23.82 3.32 0.86
N ARG A 218 24.32 2.72 1.95
CA ARG A 218 25.75 2.78 2.32
C ARG A 218 26.40 1.43 2.08
N GLU A 219 27.26 1.38 1.08
CA GLU A 219 28.13 0.24 0.82
C GLU A 219 29.19 0.16 1.94
N VAL A 220 29.18 -0.92 2.72
CA VAL A 220 30.22 -1.17 3.72
C VAL A 220 31.18 -2.19 3.14
N LEU A 221 32.26 -1.70 2.53
CA LEU A 221 33.37 -2.55 2.14
C LEU A 221 34.00 -3.15 3.41
N PRO A 222 34.38 -4.45 3.43
CA PRO A 222 34.89 -5.12 4.63
C PRO A 222 36.18 -4.54 5.24
N SER A 223 36.78 -3.49 4.65
CA SER A 223 38.14 -3.06 4.94
C SER A 223 38.35 -1.58 5.33
N ARG A 224 37.32 -0.74 5.52
CA ARG A 224 37.55 0.65 5.99
C ARG A 224 37.15 0.87 7.44
N ASN A 225 38.15 1.12 8.28
CA ASN A 225 38.01 1.54 9.67
C ASN A 225 37.28 2.89 9.75
N TRP A 226 36.10 2.91 10.38
CA TRP A 226 35.42 4.15 10.72
C TRP A 226 36.10 4.76 11.95
N SER A 227 36.70 5.95 11.82
CA SER A 227 37.25 6.65 12.98
C SER A 227 36.13 7.24 13.83
N ARG A 228 36.32 7.29 15.16
CA ARG A 228 35.31 7.79 16.12
C ARG A 228 34.88 9.24 15.90
N LYS A 229 35.59 10.02 15.07
CA LYS A 229 35.38 11.45 14.86
C LYS A 229 34.14 11.74 14.01
N SER A 230 33.87 10.95 12.96
CA SER A 230 32.73 11.13 12.04
C SER A 230 31.36 10.76 12.61
N LEU A 231 31.31 9.99 13.69
CA LEU A 231 30.07 9.66 14.40
C LEU A 231 29.63 10.75 15.39
N LYS A 232 30.55 11.63 15.80
CA LYS A 232 30.27 12.73 16.74
C LYS A 232 29.62 13.91 16.00
N GLU A 233 30.16 14.26 14.83
CA GLU A 233 29.62 15.33 13.96
C GLU A 233 28.17 15.06 13.49
N ILE A 234 27.81 13.79 13.24
CA ILE A 234 26.43 13.39 12.89
C ILE A 234 25.49 13.44 14.11
N GLY A 235 26.02 13.18 15.31
CA GLY A 235 25.25 13.23 16.55
C GLY A 235 24.92 14.65 16.99
N ASP A 236 25.89 15.56 16.81
CA ASP A 236 25.78 16.95 17.25
C ASP A 236 24.81 17.75 16.33
N TYR A 237 24.82 17.50 15.01
CA TYR A 237 23.84 18.07 14.05
C TYR A 237 22.37 17.69 14.36
N PHE A 238 22.15 16.52 14.97
CA PHE A 238 20.82 15.99 15.27
C PHE A 238 20.25 16.55 16.59
N LEU A 239 21.12 16.97 17.51
CA LEU A 239 20.73 17.51 18.81
C LEU A 239 20.33 18.99 18.72
N GLU A 240 20.98 19.78 17.87
CA GLU A 240 20.68 21.21 17.71
C GLU A 240 19.37 21.48 16.96
N ASN A 241 18.95 20.61 16.03
CA ASN A 241 17.79 20.86 15.16
C ASN A 241 16.45 20.24 15.60
N CYS A 242 16.42 19.34 16.60
CA CYS A 242 15.21 18.58 16.95
C CYS A 242 14.63 18.87 18.34
N LEU A 243 15.22 19.79 19.12
CA LEU A 243 14.78 20.09 20.49
C LEU A 243 14.47 21.57 20.70
N SER A 244 13.55 22.15 19.91
CA SER A 244 12.78 23.30 20.36
C SER A 244 11.52 22.82 21.10
N LYS A 245 11.44 23.20 22.38
CA LYS A 245 10.51 22.73 23.41
C LYS A 245 9.05 23.21 23.21
N LYS A 246 8.14 22.40 23.79
CA LYS A 246 6.74 22.63 24.21
C LYS A 246 5.62 22.18 23.24
N LEU A 247 4.62 21.52 23.84
CA LEU A 247 3.38 20.93 23.30
C LEU A 247 3.49 19.53 22.68
N VAL A 248 3.67 18.53 23.54
CA VAL A 248 3.43 17.11 23.16
C VAL A 248 2.05 16.71 23.68
N SER A 249 1.02 16.90 22.84
CA SER A 249 -0.36 16.47 23.09
C SER A 249 -0.53 14.96 22.84
N ASN A 250 -1.66 14.41 23.32
CA ASN A 250 -2.07 13.01 23.13
C ASN A 250 -2.11 12.55 21.64
N SER A 251 -2.14 13.49 20.69
CA SER A 251 -2.01 13.25 19.25
C SER A 251 -0.69 12.57 18.89
N LEU A 252 0.42 12.88 19.59
CA LEU A 252 1.70 12.21 19.35
C LEU A 252 1.69 10.77 19.87
N LYS A 253 0.94 10.45 20.95
CA LYS A 253 0.79 9.04 21.41
C LYS A 253 -0.04 8.21 20.43
N HIS A 254 -1.04 8.81 19.79
CA HIS A 254 -1.82 8.15 18.74
C HIS A 254 -1.03 8.04 17.42
N ALA A 255 -0.30 9.08 17.03
CA ALA A 255 0.63 9.05 15.89
C ALA A 255 1.79 8.06 16.12
N ILE A 256 2.25 7.90 17.36
CA ILE A 256 3.23 6.87 17.73
C ILE A 256 2.58 5.48 17.66
N LYS A 257 1.34 5.28 18.11
CA LYS A 257 0.64 3.98 17.98
C LYS A 257 0.32 3.61 16.52
N SER A 258 -0.07 4.56 15.68
CA SER A 258 -0.33 4.32 14.25
C SER A 258 0.95 4.24 13.41
N SER A 259 2.06 4.83 13.87
CA SER A 259 3.39 4.70 13.23
C SER A 259 4.18 3.47 13.66
N ILE A 260 3.70 2.67 14.62
CA ILE A 260 4.28 1.37 14.98
C ILE A 260 4.15 0.34 13.84
N LEU A 261 3.27 0.57 12.85
CA LEU A 261 3.11 -0.28 11.67
C LEU A 261 4.12 -0.01 10.52
N GLY A 262 5.04 0.93 10.71
CA GLY A 262 6.16 1.18 9.79
C GLY A 262 7.45 0.57 10.33
N PHE A 263 7.60 -0.75 10.24
CA PHE A 263 8.85 -1.40 10.65
C PHE A 263 10.03 -0.89 9.79
N PRO A 264 11.11 -0.34 10.39
CA PRO A 264 12.35 -0.12 9.70
C PRO A 264 13.05 -1.46 9.48
N SER A 265 12.85 -2.10 8.33
CA SER A 265 13.52 -3.37 8.01
C SER A 265 14.99 -3.13 7.68
N ARG A 266 15.89 -3.89 8.28
CA ARG A 266 17.26 -4.07 7.78
C ARG A 266 17.27 -5.30 6.90
N VAL A 267 17.82 -5.18 5.71
CA VAL A 267 18.06 -6.32 4.82
C VAL A 267 19.55 -6.51 4.71
N LEU A 268 20.01 -7.64 5.19
CA LEU A 268 21.38 -8.07 5.06
C LEU A 268 21.47 -8.99 3.85
N VAL A 269 22.37 -8.69 2.91
CA VAL A 269 22.69 -9.54 1.78
C VAL A 269 24.12 -10.03 1.93
N LEU A 270 24.28 -11.34 2.01
CA LEU A 270 25.54 -12.07 2.04
C LEU A 270 25.71 -12.75 0.69
N SER A 271 26.74 -12.42 -0.06
CA SER A 271 26.95 -12.95 -1.41
C SER A 271 28.35 -13.51 -1.58
N ARG A 272 28.46 -14.55 -2.41
CA ARG A 272 29.74 -15.07 -2.92
C ARG A 272 30.31 -14.23 -4.06
N PHE A 273 29.59 -13.20 -4.53
CA PHE A 273 30.06 -12.22 -5.51
C PHE A 273 30.20 -10.80 -4.94
N ARG A 274 31.15 -10.03 -5.47
CA ARG A 274 31.37 -8.62 -5.09
C ARG A 274 30.38 -7.65 -5.77
N ASN A 275 30.04 -7.90 -7.04
CA ASN A 275 29.24 -6.99 -7.89
C ASN A 275 28.00 -7.69 -8.47
N GLN A 276 27.06 -8.06 -7.60
CA GLN A 276 25.80 -8.65 -8.04
C GLN A 276 24.82 -7.55 -8.44
N ARG A 277 24.35 -7.58 -9.69
CA ARG A 277 23.25 -6.73 -10.16
C ARG A 277 21.96 -7.15 -9.48
N SER A 278 21.10 -6.18 -9.21
CA SER A 278 19.75 -6.40 -8.67
C SER A 278 18.68 -6.36 -9.77
N ILE A 279 17.47 -6.83 -9.44
CA ILE A 279 16.28 -6.68 -10.29
C ILE A 279 16.00 -5.19 -10.55
N MET A 280 16.23 -4.33 -9.56
CA MET A 280 16.13 -2.87 -9.73
C MET A 280 17.07 -2.36 -10.81
N ASP A 281 18.34 -2.80 -10.81
CA ASP A 281 19.31 -2.36 -11.82
C ASP A 281 18.85 -2.74 -13.23
N GLY A 282 18.41 -3.99 -13.40
CA GLY A 282 17.86 -4.47 -14.67
C GLY A 282 16.56 -3.76 -15.09
N LEU A 283 15.68 -3.44 -14.14
CA LEU A 283 14.47 -2.66 -14.40
C LEU A 283 14.80 -1.25 -14.91
N LEU A 284 15.76 -0.56 -14.28
CA LEU A 284 16.19 0.77 -14.71
C LEU A 284 16.84 0.75 -16.09
N GLU A 285 17.64 -0.27 -16.40
CA GLU A 285 18.21 -0.48 -17.74
C GLU A 285 17.09 -0.74 -18.77
N ASN A 286 16.09 -1.56 -18.44
CA ASN A 286 14.93 -1.82 -19.30
C ASN A 286 14.08 -0.57 -19.57
N ILE A 287 13.93 0.30 -18.57
CA ILE A 287 13.27 1.60 -18.76
C ILE A 287 14.09 2.46 -19.73
N GLN A 288 15.41 2.49 -19.58
CA GLN A 288 16.30 3.28 -20.44
C GLN A 288 16.33 2.76 -21.88
N SER A 289 16.26 1.44 -22.09
CA SER A 289 16.24 0.87 -23.44
C SER A 289 15.02 1.28 -24.28
N SER A 290 13.96 1.77 -23.64
CA SER A 290 12.79 2.33 -24.35
C SER A 290 13.10 3.61 -25.15
N LYS A 291 14.26 4.25 -24.93
CA LYS A 291 14.67 5.56 -25.51
C LYS A 291 13.71 6.73 -25.22
N LEU A 292 12.68 6.53 -24.41
CA LEU A 292 11.76 7.60 -23.96
C LEU A 292 12.31 8.39 -22.76
N VAL A 293 13.36 7.85 -22.13
CA VAL A 293 14.13 8.51 -21.08
C VAL A 293 15.56 8.68 -21.60
N GLU A 294 16.04 9.92 -21.59
CA GLU A 294 17.39 10.24 -22.00
C GLU A 294 18.37 9.90 -20.87
N GLY A 295 19.33 9.02 -21.14
CA GLY A 295 20.46 8.70 -20.25
C GLY A 295 20.10 7.95 -18.94
N PRO A 296 21.08 7.78 -18.04
CA PRO A 296 20.96 6.88 -16.90
C PRO A 296 20.00 7.40 -15.84
N LEU A 297 19.18 6.49 -15.33
CA LEU A 297 18.28 6.72 -14.19
C LEU A 297 18.94 6.27 -12.89
N THR A 298 18.70 7.03 -11.83
CA THR A 298 19.15 6.72 -10.47
C THR A 298 17.96 6.77 -9.53
N VAL A 299 17.86 5.82 -8.60
CA VAL A 299 16.81 5.89 -7.59
C VAL A 299 17.23 6.87 -6.50
N GLN A 300 16.47 7.96 -6.36
CA GLN A 300 16.69 8.98 -5.33
C GLN A 300 15.94 8.64 -4.05
N ARG A 301 14.74 8.06 -4.16
CA ARG A 301 13.89 7.74 -3.01
C ARG A 301 12.88 6.66 -3.36
N TYR A 302 12.40 5.97 -2.34
CA TYR A 302 11.29 5.03 -2.46
C TYR A 302 10.17 5.46 -1.51
N PHE A 303 8.94 5.16 -1.89
CA PHE A 303 7.75 5.33 -1.07
C PHE A 303 6.90 4.08 -1.15
N ARG A 304 6.20 3.79 -0.05
CA ARG A 304 5.12 2.81 -0.06
C ARG A 304 3.83 3.51 -0.47
N GLY A 305 3.25 3.08 -1.58
CA GLY A 305 1.92 3.48 -2.05
C GLY A 305 0.85 2.46 -1.65
N ASN A 306 -0.40 2.91 -1.66
CA ASN A 306 -1.57 2.07 -1.42
C ASN A 306 -2.43 1.99 -2.71
N PRO A 307 -3.16 0.89 -2.94
CA PRO A 307 -2.97 -0.40 -2.29
C PRO A 307 -1.69 -1.07 -2.82
N ASN A 308 -0.89 -1.58 -1.90
CA ASN A 308 0.23 -2.49 -2.18
C ASN A 308 1.12 -2.11 -3.39
N THR A 309 1.67 -0.91 -3.41
CA THR A 309 2.44 -0.38 -4.54
C THR A 309 3.76 0.23 -4.03
N ILE A 310 4.82 0.19 -4.82
CA ILE A 310 6.05 0.94 -4.56
C ILE A 310 6.08 2.14 -5.52
N LEU A 311 6.43 3.31 -5.01
CA LEU A 311 6.73 4.48 -5.82
C LEU A 311 8.22 4.77 -5.70
N LEU A 312 8.91 4.93 -6.83
CA LEU A 312 10.31 5.31 -6.88
C LEU A 312 10.40 6.75 -7.38
N ARG A 313 11.07 7.62 -6.64
CA ARG A 313 11.57 8.87 -7.21
C ARG A 313 12.86 8.57 -7.94
N LEU A 314 12.87 8.78 -9.25
CA LEU A 314 14.05 8.60 -10.08
C LEU A 314 14.62 9.96 -10.47
N GLY A 315 15.95 10.07 -10.40
CA GLY A 315 16.71 11.17 -11.00
C GLY A 315 17.24 10.74 -12.37
N GLY A 316 16.98 11.55 -13.38
CA GLY A 316 17.60 11.44 -14.70
C GLY A 316 18.60 12.57 -14.97
N PRO A 317 19.21 12.57 -16.17
CA PRO A 317 20.14 13.61 -16.58
C PRO A 317 19.52 15.00 -16.60
N PHE A 318 20.38 16.02 -16.49
CA PHE A 318 19.99 17.44 -16.52
C PHE A 318 18.95 17.81 -15.45
N GLY A 319 18.89 17.07 -14.34
CA GLY A 319 17.97 17.35 -13.24
C GLY A 319 16.52 16.92 -13.49
N LYS A 320 16.22 16.20 -14.59
CA LYS A 320 14.90 15.61 -14.82
C LYS A 320 14.57 14.62 -13.70
N LYS A 321 13.32 14.61 -13.24
CA LYS A 321 12.85 13.73 -12.18
C LYS A 321 11.60 12.98 -12.62
N TYR A 322 11.47 11.74 -12.16
CA TYR A 322 10.36 10.85 -12.49
C TYR A 322 9.81 10.17 -11.25
N ILE A 323 8.56 9.71 -11.35
CA ILE A 323 7.97 8.74 -10.44
C ILE A 323 7.77 7.43 -11.20
N CYS A 324 8.32 6.33 -10.69
CA CYS A 324 8.07 4.98 -11.19
C CYS A 324 7.19 4.22 -10.21
N ARG A 325 5.99 3.85 -10.63
CA ARG A 325 4.99 3.12 -9.86
C ARG A 325 5.06 1.64 -10.21
N ILE A 326 5.29 0.81 -9.19
CA ILE A 326 5.46 -0.63 -9.29
C ILE A 326 4.39 -1.29 -8.42
N PRO A 327 3.25 -1.73 -9.00
CA PRO A 327 2.23 -2.46 -8.24
C PRO A 327 2.79 -3.82 -7.80
N LEU A 328 2.69 -4.10 -6.51
CA LEU A 328 3.03 -5.40 -5.95
C LEU A 328 1.75 -6.25 -5.87
N GLY A 329 1.85 -7.58 -6.03
CA GLY A 329 0.72 -8.49 -5.85
C GLY A 329 -0.24 -8.61 -7.05
N PHE A 330 -1.49 -9.00 -6.79
CA PHE A 330 -2.53 -9.26 -7.81
C PHE A 330 -3.75 -8.34 -7.61
N GLY A 331 -4.52 -8.14 -8.67
CA GLY A 331 -5.83 -7.48 -8.60
C GLY A 331 -5.74 -5.96 -8.48
N SER A 332 -6.16 -5.42 -7.32
CA SER A 332 -6.47 -4.00 -7.17
C SER A 332 -5.28 -3.06 -7.33
N SER A 333 -4.06 -3.44 -6.94
CA SER A 333 -2.86 -2.60 -7.12
C SER A 333 -2.52 -2.37 -8.59
N ILE A 334 -2.61 -3.42 -9.42
CA ILE A 334 -2.40 -3.33 -10.88
C ILE A 334 -3.49 -2.49 -11.52
N ALA A 335 -4.76 -2.72 -11.13
CA ALA A 335 -5.89 -1.94 -11.62
C ALA A 335 -5.71 -0.44 -11.31
N ARG A 336 -5.31 -0.10 -10.08
CA ARG A 336 -5.03 1.29 -9.64
C ARG A 336 -3.92 1.94 -10.43
N ALA A 337 -2.76 1.28 -10.56
CA ALA A 337 -1.64 1.81 -11.32
C ALA A 337 -2.00 2.01 -12.81
N SER A 338 -2.77 1.08 -13.38
CA SER A 338 -3.26 1.16 -14.76
C SER A 338 -4.26 2.30 -14.95
N THR A 339 -5.21 2.46 -14.02
CA THR A 339 -6.18 3.57 -14.02
C THR A 339 -5.48 4.91 -13.93
N ASN A 340 -4.51 5.07 -13.01
CA ASN A 340 -3.71 6.29 -12.90
C ASN A 340 -3.05 6.63 -14.24
N TYR A 341 -2.32 5.69 -14.84
CA TYR A 341 -1.65 5.93 -16.11
C TYR A 341 -2.63 6.30 -17.24
N ALA A 342 -3.74 5.56 -17.37
CA ALA A 342 -4.76 5.82 -18.38
C ALA A 342 -5.45 7.18 -18.18
N MET A 343 -5.67 7.60 -16.93
CA MET A 343 -6.21 8.92 -16.62
C MET A 343 -5.22 10.01 -17.00
N LEU A 344 -3.94 9.87 -16.66
CA LEU A 344 -2.93 10.84 -17.06
C LEU A 344 -2.82 10.99 -18.59
N GLU A 345 -3.02 9.90 -19.36
CA GLU A 345 -3.08 9.97 -20.83
C GLU A 345 -4.28 10.81 -21.30
N LYS A 346 -5.47 10.59 -20.73
CA LYS A 346 -6.69 11.34 -21.06
C LYS A 346 -6.57 12.82 -20.68
N LEU A 347 -5.94 13.11 -19.53
CA LEU A 347 -5.78 14.47 -19.03
C LEU A 347 -4.86 15.34 -19.90
N ARG A 348 -4.03 14.75 -20.78
CA ARG A 348 -3.21 15.53 -21.72
C ARG A 348 -4.04 16.43 -22.64
N GLY A 349 -5.28 16.05 -22.95
CA GLY A 349 -6.19 16.82 -23.82
C GLY A 349 -6.89 18.00 -23.14
N THR A 350 -6.64 18.23 -21.84
CA THR A 350 -7.39 19.19 -21.03
C THR A 350 -6.60 20.48 -20.85
N VAL A 351 -7.17 21.65 -21.15
CA VAL A 351 -6.40 22.90 -21.24
C VAL A 351 -5.81 23.32 -19.89
N LEU A 352 -6.64 23.35 -18.84
CA LEU A 352 -6.22 23.76 -17.50
C LEU A 352 -5.45 22.64 -16.77
N ILE A 353 -5.98 21.41 -16.80
CA ILE A 353 -5.50 20.31 -15.96
C ILE A 353 -4.21 19.67 -16.51
N SER A 354 -4.02 19.59 -17.84
CA SER A 354 -2.82 18.97 -18.43
C SER A 354 -1.48 19.56 -17.96
N LYS A 355 -1.49 20.83 -17.55
CA LYS A 355 -0.30 21.53 -17.04
C LYS A 355 -0.02 21.25 -15.57
N LYS A 356 -0.99 20.69 -14.85
CA LYS A 356 -0.99 20.50 -13.40
C LYS A 356 -1.07 19.03 -13.00
N VAL A 357 -0.80 18.10 -13.90
CA VAL A 357 -0.79 16.67 -13.61
C VAL A 357 0.50 16.01 -14.10
N PRO A 358 0.92 14.88 -13.52
CA PRO A 358 2.07 14.15 -14.04
C PRO A 358 1.84 13.78 -15.51
N LYS A 359 2.89 13.90 -16.33
CA LYS A 359 2.84 13.40 -17.71
C LYS A 359 3.22 11.93 -17.68
N PRO A 360 2.40 11.02 -18.24
CA PRO A 360 2.80 9.64 -18.40
C PRO A 360 4.00 9.60 -19.35
N VAL A 361 5.02 8.80 -19.06
CA VAL A 361 6.23 8.69 -19.90
C VAL A 361 6.21 7.36 -20.62
N THR A 362 6.14 6.27 -19.86
CA THR A 362 6.06 4.91 -20.41
C THR A 362 5.48 3.95 -19.38
N LYS A 363 5.03 2.78 -19.82
CA LYS A 363 4.69 1.64 -18.97
C LYS A 363 5.26 0.39 -19.61
N GLY A 364 5.55 -0.61 -18.80
CA GLY A 364 6.08 -1.85 -19.32
C GLY A 364 6.14 -2.94 -18.27
N GLU A 365 6.84 -4.00 -18.64
CA GLU A 365 7.04 -5.17 -17.80
C GLU A 365 8.51 -5.55 -17.85
N TYR A 366 9.06 -5.96 -16.71
CA TYR A 366 10.39 -6.54 -16.63
C TYR A 366 10.34 -7.71 -15.66
N GLN A 367 10.66 -8.92 -16.13
CA GLN A 367 10.63 -10.14 -15.32
C GLN A 367 9.31 -10.32 -14.54
N ASN A 368 8.18 -10.24 -15.26
CA ASN A 368 6.81 -10.33 -14.72
C ASN A 368 6.43 -9.24 -13.70
N GLN A 369 7.24 -8.18 -13.59
CA GLN A 369 6.95 -7.02 -12.77
C GLN A 369 6.54 -5.84 -13.66
N LEU A 370 5.27 -5.47 -13.56
CA LEU A 370 4.73 -4.27 -14.22
C LEU A 370 5.29 -3.00 -13.57
N TYR A 371 5.50 -1.97 -14.39
CA TYR A 371 5.88 -0.64 -13.96
C TYR A 371 5.21 0.44 -14.81
N PHE A 372 5.01 1.61 -14.20
CA PHE A 372 4.42 2.79 -14.83
C PHE A 372 5.28 4.01 -14.48
N LEU A 373 5.82 4.69 -15.48
CA LEU A 373 6.69 5.84 -15.32
C LEU A 373 5.94 7.13 -15.69
N GLU A 374 6.02 8.13 -14.83
CA GLU A 374 5.45 9.46 -15.01
C GLU A 374 6.45 10.55 -14.60
N THR A 375 6.25 11.78 -15.07
CA THR A 375 7.10 12.91 -14.67
C THR A 375 6.85 13.30 -13.21
N TYR A 376 7.89 13.71 -12.50
CA TYR A 376 7.75 14.28 -11.16
C TYR A 376 7.09 15.67 -11.21
N LEU A 377 6.19 15.95 -10.28
CA LEU A 377 5.62 17.28 -10.08
C LEU A 377 6.36 18.00 -8.95
N GLU A 378 6.69 19.27 -9.19
CA GLU A 378 7.28 20.15 -8.18
C GLU A 378 6.18 20.89 -7.41
N GLY A 379 6.49 21.30 -6.19
CA GLY A 379 5.58 22.02 -5.29
C GLY A 379 5.65 21.51 -3.85
N CYS A 380 4.84 22.10 -3.00
CA CYS A 380 4.74 21.76 -1.59
C CYS A 380 3.34 21.28 -1.24
N MET A 381 3.26 20.26 -0.39
CA MET A 381 1.99 19.91 0.24
C MET A 381 1.64 20.99 1.27
N CYS A 382 0.38 21.41 1.27
CA CYS A 382 -0.15 22.29 2.29
C CYS A 382 -0.93 21.47 3.33
N VAL A 383 -0.84 21.90 4.59
CA VAL A 383 -1.77 21.43 5.62
C VAL A 383 -2.90 22.44 5.71
N MET A 384 -4.12 21.97 5.53
CA MET A 384 -5.28 22.83 5.66
C MET A 384 -5.70 22.96 7.12
N THR A 385 -6.08 24.17 7.50
CA THR A 385 -6.50 24.57 8.85
C THR A 385 -7.73 25.45 8.75
N SER A 386 -8.43 25.67 9.86
CA SER A 386 -9.54 26.63 9.90
C SER A 386 -9.14 28.06 9.55
N ALA A 387 -7.85 28.42 9.67
CA ALA A 387 -7.35 29.77 9.39
C ALA A 387 -7.08 30.03 7.90
N ASN A 388 -6.65 29.01 7.14
CA ASN A 388 -6.25 29.16 5.72
C ASN A 388 -7.23 28.46 4.75
N CYS A 389 -8.32 27.89 5.26
CA CYS A 389 -9.23 27.07 4.48
C CYS A 389 -9.90 27.80 3.31
N GLN A 390 -10.40 29.01 3.52
CA GLN A 390 -11.06 29.79 2.47
C GLN A 390 -10.06 30.22 1.40
N GLU A 391 -8.84 30.57 1.80
CA GLU A 391 -7.76 30.91 0.88
C GLU A 391 -7.38 29.69 0.01
N LEU A 392 -7.18 28.53 0.64
CA LEU A 392 -6.85 27.30 -0.07
C LEU A 392 -7.99 26.81 -0.96
N TYR A 393 -9.23 26.92 -0.51
CA TYR A 393 -10.39 26.67 -1.37
C TYR A 393 -10.43 27.63 -2.55
N GLY A 394 -10.20 28.93 -2.35
CA GLY A 394 -10.11 29.89 -3.46
C GLY A 394 -9.09 29.48 -4.52
N LYS A 395 -7.96 28.90 -4.11
CA LYS A 395 -6.91 28.37 -5.00
C LYS A 395 -7.31 27.07 -5.70
N VAL A 396 -8.04 26.19 -5.03
CA VAL A 396 -8.45 24.85 -5.54
C VAL A 396 -9.73 24.93 -6.38
N ARG A 397 -10.63 25.86 -6.05
CA ARG A 397 -11.96 26.03 -6.64
C ARG A 397 -11.96 26.04 -8.18
N PRO A 398 -11.11 26.80 -8.89
CA PRO A 398 -11.09 26.77 -10.35
C PRO A 398 -10.89 25.37 -10.93
N TYR A 399 -10.06 24.55 -10.28
CA TYR A 399 -9.76 23.19 -10.71
C TYR A 399 -10.95 22.25 -10.48
N LEU A 400 -11.56 22.31 -9.28
CA LEU A 400 -12.79 21.56 -8.97
C LEU A 400 -13.89 21.83 -9.99
N PHE A 401 -14.12 23.10 -10.32
CA PHE A 401 -15.16 23.48 -11.28
C PHE A 401 -14.79 23.05 -12.70
N SER A 402 -13.51 23.19 -13.11
CA SER A 402 -13.05 22.81 -14.45
C SER A 402 -13.27 21.32 -14.75
N PHE A 403 -13.27 20.46 -13.73
CA PHE A 403 -13.52 19.03 -13.90
C PHE A 403 -14.88 18.75 -14.54
N VAL A 404 -15.90 19.55 -14.22
CA VAL A 404 -17.26 19.37 -14.74
C VAL A 404 -17.64 20.45 -15.76
N LEU A 405 -17.28 21.71 -15.56
CA LEU A 405 -17.66 22.79 -16.48
C LEU A 405 -16.90 22.70 -17.80
N ASP A 406 -15.57 22.64 -17.75
CA ASP A 406 -14.74 22.65 -18.97
C ASP A 406 -14.66 21.27 -19.63
N ASN A 407 -14.54 20.24 -18.79
CA ASN A 407 -14.30 18.87 -19.24
C ASN A 407 -15.54 17.97 -19.19
N GLY A 408 -16.68 18.50 -18.74
CA GLY A 408 -17.94 17.77 -18.73
C GLY A 408 -18.61 17.72 -20.08
N ARG A 409 -19.40 16.67 -20.27
CA ARG A 409 -20.25 16.45 -21.43
C ARG A 409 -21.64 16.06 -20.95
N GLU A 410 -22.65 16.44 -21.73
CA GLU A 410 -24.02 16.01 -21.45
C GLU A 410 -24.17 14.54 -21.85
N HIS A 411 -24.63 13.73 -20.91
CA HIS A 411 -24.90 12.31 -21.12
C HIS A 411 -26.34 12.03 -20.72
N LYS A 412 -27.08 11.39 -21.63
CA LYS A 412 -28.33 10.74 -21.27
C LYS A 412 -28.01 9.51 -20.43
N ILE A 413 -28.60 9.40 -19.25
CA ILE A 413 -28.36 8.27 -18.36
C ILE A 413 -29.26 7.11 -18.78
N GLU A 414 -28.64 6.18 -19.49
CA GLU A 414 -29.23 4.88 -19.81
C GLU A 414 -28.56 3.78 -18.95
N GLU A 415 -29.01 2.54 -19.06
CA GLU A 415 -28.54 1.45 -18.17
C GLU A 415 -27.02 1.27 -18.22
N GLU A 416 -26.42 1.42 -19.41
CA GLU A 416 -24.97 1.35 -19.58
C GLU A 416 -24.26 2.51 -18.84
N THR A 417 -24.70 3.74 -19.07
CA THR A 417 -24.17 4.94 -18.40
C THR A 417 -24.32 4.82 -16.88
N PHE A 418 -25.48 4.40 -16.38
CA PHE A 418 -25.72 4.17 -14.96
C PHE A 418 -24.76 3.13 -14.38
N THR A 419 -24.55 2.04 -15.12
CA THR A 419 -23.60 0.99 -14.72
C THR A 419 -22.17 1.51 -14.65
N GLN A 420 -21.78 2.42 -15.54
CA GLN A 420 -20.45 3.02 -15.58
C GLN A 420 -20.22 4.02 -14.43
N ILE A 421 -21.21 4.85 -14.09
CA ILE A 421 -21.07 5.89 -13.05
C ILE A 421 -21.13 5.36 -11.62
N ILE A 422 -21.94 4.32 -11.35
CA ILE A 422 -22.15 3.83 -9.97
C ILE A 422 -22.52 2.35 -9.86
N GLY A 423 -23.05 1.72 -10.91
CA GLY A 423 -23.54 0.34 -10.83
C GLY A 423 -22.46 -0.70 -10.46
N LYS A 424 -21.19 -0.48 -10.85
CA LYS A 424 -20.06 -1.31 -10.42
C LYS A 424 -19.83 -1.25 -8.91
N ASP A 425 -19.95 -0.06 -8.33
CA ASP A 425 -19.79 0.16 -6.89
C ASP A 425 -20.97 -0.43 -6.12
N ILE A 426 -22.21 -0.23 -6.61
CA ILE A 426 -23.40 -0.86 -6.02
C ILE A 426 -23.27 -2.38 -5.98
N ARG A 427 -22.81 -3.03 -7.06
CA ARG A 427 -22.56 -4.48 -7.07
C ARG A 427 -21.54 -4.90 -6.02
N THR A 428 -20.52 -4.08 -5.79
CA THR A 428 -19.52 -4.30 -4.74
C THR A 428 -20.14 -4.13 -3.35
N LEU A 429 -20.94 -3.09 -3.15
CA LEU A 429 -21.67 -2.86 -1.90
C LEU A 429 -22.64 -4.00 -1.58
N LYS A 430 -23.37 -4.56 -2.57
CA LYS A 430 -24.23 -5.73 -2.38
C LYS A 430 -23.46 -6.95 -1.88
N LYS A 431 -22.25 -7.19 -2.38
CA LYS A 431 -21.38 -8.27 -1.88
C LYS A 431 -21.06 -8.08 -0.39
N TYR A 432 -20.87 -6.84 0.06
CA TYR A 432 -20.68 -6.54 1.48
C TYR A 432 -21.98 -6.66 2.28
N GLY A 433 -23.10 -6.19 1.73
CA GLY A 433 -24.42 -6.21 2.37
C GLY A 433 -25.03 -7.60 2.55
N LYS A 434 -24.71 -8.57 1.66
CA LYS A 434 -25.15 -9.98 1.77
C LYS A 434 -24.89 -10.58 3.15
N GLU A 435 -23.78 -10.22 3.77
CA GLU A 435 -23.41 -10.77 5.08
C GLU A 435 -24.11 -10.13 6.26
N GLY A 436 -24.38 -8.82 6.17
CA GLY A 436 -25.24 -8.16 7.15
C GLY A 436 -26.73 -8.34 6.88
N LYS A 437 -27.09 -9.07 5.81
CA LYS A 437 -28.48 -9.28 5.34
C LYS A 437 -29.17 -7.99 4.92
N ASP A 438 -28.41 -7.04 4.36
CA ASP A 438 -28.93 -5.75 3.86
C ASP A 438 -28.98 -5.68 2.32
N GLU A 439 -28.81 -6.79 1.60
CA GLU A 439 -28.83 -6.81 0.13
C GLU A 439 -30.14 -6.25 -0.45
N ASP A 440 -31.29 -6.61 0.12
CA ASP A 440 -32.60 -6.11 -0.34
C ASP A 440 -32.73 -4.61 -0.15
N ARG A 441 -32.23 -4.07 0.96
CA ARG A 441 -32.19 -2.62 1.22
C ARG A 441 -31.28 -1.90 0.23
N ILE A 442 -30.17 -2.51 -0.16
CA ILE A 442 -29.29 -1.97 -1.21
C ILE A 442 -29.97 -2.02 -2.59
N ASN A 443 -30.75 -3.08 -2.88
CA ASN A 443 -31.57 -3.15 -4.10
C ASN A 443 -32.61 -2.02 -4.15
N ILE A 444 -33.26 -1.72 -3.03
CA ILE A 444 -34.20 -0.59 -2.93
C ILE A 444 -33.48 0.73 -3.23
N LEU A 445 -32.32 0.97 -2.59
CA LEU A 445 -31.53 2.18 -2.85
C LEU A 445 -31.10 2.30 -4.32
N GLU A 446 -30.69 1.19 -4.96
CA GLU A 446 -30.36 1.18 -6.38
C GLU A 446 -31.56 1.56 -7.25
N SER A 447 -32.74 1.00 -6.99
CA SER A 447 -33.97 1.34 -7.72
C SER A 447 -34.31 2.82 -7.61
N VAL A 448 -34.17 3.41 -6.42
CA VAL A 448 -34.40 4.84 -6.20
C VAL A 448 -33.38 5.70 -6.95
N LEU A 449 -32.10 5.31 -6.97
CA LEU A 449 -31.08 5.99 -7.78
C LEU A 449 -31.37 5.87 -9.28
N LYS A 450 -31.84 4.72 -9.75
CA LYS A 450 -32.25 4.52 -11.15
C LYS A 450 -33.44 5.42 -11.50
N GLU A 451 -34.50 5.44 -10.69
CA GLU A 451 -35.65 6.33 -10.90
C GLU A 451 -35.22 7.81 -10.94
N ARG A 452 -34.24 8.19 -10.10
CA ARG A 452 -33.73 9.56 -10.07
C ARG A 452 -32.87 9.92 -11.28
N PHE A 453 -32.06 9.01 -11.81
CA PHE A 453 -31.09 9.36 -12.86
C PHE A 453 -31.51 8.92 -14.26
N MET A 454 -32.15 7.76 -14.40
CA MET A 454 -32.45 7.17 -15.70
C MET A 454 -33.33 8.08 -16.57
N GLY A 455 -33.01 8.12 -17.86
CA GLY A 455 -33.69 8.94 -18.86
C GLY A 455 -33.37 10.43 -18.78
N ARG A 456 -32.69 10.90 -17.73
CA ARG A 456 -32.29 12.31 -17.58
C ARG A 456 -30.97 12.56 -18.29
N THR A 457 -30.80 13.80 -18.75
CA THR A 457 -29.51 14.27 -19.24
C THR A 457 -28.74 14.90 -18.08
N MET A 458 -27.53 14.43 -17.85
CA MET A 458 -26.65 14.91 -16.79
C MET A 458 -25.29 15.28 -17.36
N ARG A 459 -24.72 16.36 -16.85
CA ARG A 459 -23.34 16.74 -17.16
C ARG A 459 -22.38 15.89 -16.33
N LEU A 460 -21.73 14.92 -16.98
CA LEU A 460 -20.68 14.09 -16.38
C LEU A 460 -19.33 14.60 -16.84
N GLY A 461 -18.36 14.65 -15.93
CA GLY A 461 -17.03 15.22 -16.23
C GLY A 461 -15.88 14.41 -15.66
N LEU A 462 -14.73 15.06 -15.57
CA LEU A 462 -13.60 14.49 -14.86
C LEU A 462 -13.97 14.32 -13.38
N MET A 463 -13.51 13.23 -12.79
CA MET A 463 -13.52 13.04 -11.35
C MET A 463 -12.21 12.39 -10.98
N HIS A 464 -11.55 12.91 -9.97
CA HIS A 464 -10.34 12.33 -9.40
C HIS A 464 -10.67 11.13 -8.52
N GLY A 465 -11.77 11.20 -7.75
CA GLY A 465 -12.31 10.07 -6.97
C GLY A 465 -11.64 9.86 -5.61
N ASP A 466 -10.66 10.69 -5.25
CA ASP A 466 -10.05 10.81 -3.91
C ASP A 466 -9.39 12.20 -3.81
N PHE A 467 -10.15 13.24 -4.19
CA PHE A 467 -9.64 14.60 -4.29
C PHE A 467 -9.53 15.26 -2.92
N LYS A 468 -8.33 15.21 -2.34
CA LYS A 468 -8.02 15.71 -1.00
C LYS A 468 -6.76 16.55 -1.01
N ILE A 469 -6.57 17.35 0.04
CA ILE A 469 -5.46 18.30 0.12
C ILE A 469 -4.09 17.62 -0.01
N GLU A 470 -3.95 16.37 0.46
CA GLU A 470 -2.71 15.59 0.36
C GLU A 470 -2.35 15.19 -1.07
N ASN A 471 -3.32 15.19 -1.99
CA ASN A 471 -3.12 14.88 -3.41
C ASN A 471 -2.91 16.16 -4.26
N ILE A 472 -2.80 17.32 -3.60
CA ILE A 472 -2.64 18.63 -4.24
C ILE A 472 -1.32 19.26 -3.78
N LEU A 473 -0.53 19.70 -4.76
CA LEU A 473 0.70 20.48 -4.55
C LEU A 473 0.42 21.95 -4.80
N PHE A 474 1.08 22.79 -4.02
CA PHE A 474 0.98 24.24 -4.10
C PHE A 474 2.34 24.89 -4.31
N ASP A 475 2.32 26.05 -4.95
CA ASP A 475 3.44 26.98 -5.08
C ASP A 475 2.96 28.41 -4.76
N SER A 476 3.78 29.41 -5.08
CA SER A 476 3.44 30.83 -4.89
C SER A 476 2.25 31.30 -5.73
N GLU A 477 1.94 30.62 -6.83
CA GLU A 477 0.87 30.98 -7.78
C GLU A 477 -0.45 30.24 -7.51
N GLY A 478 -0.46 29.25 -6.61
CA GLY A 478 -1.64 28.48 -6.23
C GLY A 478 -1.41 26.99 -6.36
N VAL A 479 -2.31 26.27 -7.03
CA VAL A 479 -2.13 24.83 -7.29
C VAL A 479 -1.03 24.64 -8.33
N SER A 480 0.04 23.96 -7.93
CA SER A 480 1.16 23.61 -8.80
C SER A 480 0.96 22.21 -9.42
N GLY A 481 0.21 21.34 -8.76
CA GLY A 481 -0.02 19.99 -9.26
C GLY A 481 -1.11 19.19 -8.53
N VAL A 482 -1.68 18.21 -9.21
CA VAL A 482 -2.64 17.22 -8.71
C VAL A 482 -2.20 15.84 -9.15
N PHE A 483 -2.03 14.91 -8.21
CA PHE A 483 -1.48 13.58 -8.48
C PHE A 483 -2.32 12.47 -7.82
N ASP A 484 -2.00 11.22 -8.13
CA ASP A 484 -2.70 10.02 -7.64
C ASP A 484 -4.11 9.85 -8.21
N TRP A 485 -4.20 9.86 -9.55
CA TRP A 485 -5.44 9.69 -10.31
C TRP A 485 -5.89 8.22 -10.42
N ASP A 486 -5.56 7.38 -9.44
CA ASP A 486 -5.78 5.94 -9.49
C ASP A 486 -7.26 5.51 -9.32
N LEU A 487 -8.11 6.46 -8.90
CA LEU A 487 -9.57 6.38 -8.86
C LEU A 487 -10.25 7.29 -9.89
N GLY A 488 -9.47 7.88 -10.80
CA GLY A 488 -9.98 8.86 -11.73
C GLY A 488 -10.91 8.25 -12.78
N THR A 489 -11.89 9.04 -13.23
CA THR A 489 -12.77 8.71 -14.36
C THR A 489 -13.08 9.96 -15.18
N VAL A 490 -13.48 9.76 -16.43
CA VAL A 490 -13.95 10.82 -17.34
C VAL A 490 -15.48 10.93 -17.40
N MET A 491 -16.18 10.03 -16.71
CA MET A 491 -17.63 10.05 -16.55
C MET A 491 -17.95 10.05 -15.06
N GLY A 492 -17.40 11.05 -14.38
CA GLY A 492 -17.53 11.26 -12.95
C GLY A 492 -18.81 11.99 -12.59
N LEU A 493 -19.39 11.59 -11.47
CA LEU A 493 -20.51 12.32 -10.88
C LEU A 493 -20.02 13.61 -10.24
N PRO A 494 -20.77 14.72 -10.37
CA PRO A 494 -20.48 15.94 -9.63
C PRO A 494 -20.59 15.68 -8.12
N PHE A 495 -20.05 16.60 -7.31
CA PHE A 495 -19.97 16.56 -5.85
C PHE A 495 -18.98 15.58 -5.22
N VAL A 496 -18.62 14.45 -5.85
CA VAL A 496 -17.73 13.45 -5.22
C VAL A 496 -16.40 14.08 -4.78
N ASP A 497 -15.74 14.81 -5.67
CA ASP A 497 -14.45 15.46 -5.35
C ASP A 497 -14.60 16.66 -4.40
N LEU A 498 -15.71 17.39 -4.47
CA LEU A 498 -16.00 18.47 -3.52
C LEU A 498 -16.18 17.92 -2.09
N LEU A 499 -16.90 16.81 -1.96
CA LEU A 499 -17.15 16.15 -0.67
C LEU A 499 -15.88 15.56 -0.09
N TYR A 500 -15.03 14.93 -0.92
CA TYR A 500 -13.69 14.51 -0.48
C TYR A 500 -12.86 15.69 -0.03
N PHE A 501 -12.82 16.75 -0.85
CA PHE A 501 -12.01 17.92 -0.56
C PHE A 501 -12.42 18.50 0.78
N TYR A 502 -13.71 18.76 0.98
CA TYR A 502 -14.23 19.33 2.23
C TYR A 502 -13.99 18.44 3.45
N TRP A 503 -14.23 17.12 3.33
CA TRP A 503 -14.04 16.18 4.43
C TRP A 503 -12.61 16.19 4.96
N TYR A 504 -11.63 15.94 4.09
CA TYR A 504 -10.21 15.86 4.46
C TYR A 504 -9.65 17.21 4.92
N SER A 505 -10.30 18.28 4.47
CA SER A 505 -9.98 19.67 4.75
C SER A 505 -10.40 20.18 6.13
N PHE A 506 -11.61 19.83 6.59
CA PHE A 506 -12.21 20.47 7.77
C PHE A 506 -12.65 19.53 8.86
N TYR A 507 -13.05 18.32 8.49
CA TYR A 507 -13.90 17.49 9.34
C TYR A 507 -13.15 16.28 9.89
N TYR A 508 -11.93 16.02 9.41
CA TYR A 508 -11.03 15.00 9.95
C TYR A 508 -10.71 15.21 11.44
N GLU A 509 -10.51 16.44 11.88
CA GLU A 509 -10.20 16.74 13.30
C GLU A 509 -11.43 16.77 14.21
N LYS A 510 -12.63 17.01 13.65
CA LYS A 510 -13.86 17.28 14.42
C LYS A 510 -14.83 16.11 14.52
N SER A 511 -14.58 15.00 13.84
CA SER A 511 -15.58 13.92 13.71
C SER A 511 -15.03 12.54 13.96
N LYS A 512 -15.94 11.57 14.12
CA LYS A 512 -15.58 10.17 14.32
C LYS A 512 -15.34 9.42 13.00
N GLY A 513 -15.29 10.10 11.87
CA GLY A 513 -15.04 9.51 10.54
C GLY A 513 -15.91 10.10 9.44
N ILE A 514 -15.55 9.79 8.19
CA ILE A 514 -16.19 10.37 6.99
C ILE A 514 -17.67 10.05 6.90
N ILE A 515 -18.07 8.90 7.44
CA ILE A 515 -19.45 8.45 7.44
C ILE A 515 -20.31 9.33 8.34
N ASP A 516 -19.82 9.63 9.54
CA ASP A 516 -20.47 10.58 10.45
C ASP A 516 -20.55 11.97 9.81
N PHE A 517 -19.52 12.41 9.08
CA PHE A 517 -19.57 13.67 8.33
C PHE A 517 -20.69 13.69 7.29
N ILE A 518 -20.78 12.67 6.44
CA ILE A 518 -21.80 12.59 5.40
C ILE A 518 -23.18 12.64 6.05
N MET A 519 -23.43 11.80 7.05
CA MET A 519 -24.74 11.76 7.71
C MET A 519 -25.06 13.09 8.41
N ASN A 520 -24.10 13.73 9.06
CA ASN A 520 -24.32 15.02 9.73
C ASN A 520 -24.56 16.15 8.72
N CYS A 521 -23.83 16.20 7.61
CA CYS A 521 -23.97 17.27 6.62
C CYS A 521 -25.30 17.20 5.85
N PHE A 522 -25.85 16.00 5.70
CA PHE A 522 -27.12 15.80 4.99
C PHE A 522 -28.31 15.53 5.94
N SER A 523 -28.12 15.67 7.26
CA SER A 523 -29.19 15.67 8.25
C SER A 523 -29.96 16.98 8.26
N SER A 524 -31.23 16.96 8.69
CA SER A 524 -32.07 18.16 8.76
C SER A 524 -31.48 19.15 9.77
N GLY A 525 -31.11 20.36 9.33
CA GLY A 525 -30.44 21.36 10.17
C GLY A 525 -28.93 21.13 10.37
N GLY A 526 -28.36 20.07 9.80
CA GLY A 526 -26.93 19.75 9.88
C GLY A 526 -26.07 20.52 8.86
N GLY A 527 -24.75 20.30 8.92
CA GLY A 527 -23.76 20.93 8.04
C GLY A 527 -23.25 22.29 8.51
N ASP A 528 -21.93 22.46 8.47
CA ASP A 528 -21.24 23.72 8.78
C ASP A 528 -21.60 24.81 7.73
N PRO A 529 -21.73 26.09 8.12
CA PRO A 529 -22.07 27.17 7.19
C PRO A 529 -21.11 27.28 5.99
N CYS A 530 -19.82 26.98 6.17
CA CYS A 530 -18.85 26.96 5.09
C CYS A 530 -19.16 25.85 4.08
N PHE A 531 -19.52 24.66 4.56
CA PHE A 531 -19.91 23.55 3.70
C PHE A 531 -21.13 23.90 2.85
N LYS A 532 -22.14 24.51 3.48
CA LYS A 532 -23.37 24.93 2.79
C LYS A 532 -23.06 25.92 1.68
N ALA A 533 -22.25 26.94 1.97
CA ALA A 533 -21.85 27.93 0.97
C ALA A 533 -21.14 27.30 -0.23
N TRP A 534 -20.21 26.36 -0.02
CA TRP A 534 -19.52 25.68 -1.12
C TRP A 534 -20.45 24.76 -1.91
N CYS A 535 -21.35 24.04 -1.23
CA CYS A 535 -22.34 23.20 -1.88
C CYS A 535 -23.33 24.02 -2.71
N ASP A 536 -23.82 25.14 -2.18
CA ASP A 536 -24.76 26.03 -2.88
C ASP A 536 -24.10 26.64 -4.12
N GLU A 537 -22.86 27.12 -3.98
CA GLU A 537 -22.08 27.62 -5.11
C GLU A 537 -21.89 26.57 -6.22
N TYR A 538 -21.47 25.35 -5.84
CA TYR A 538 -21.25 24.26 -6.79
C TYR A 538 -22.55 23.81 -7.45
N ARG A 539 -23.64 23.76 -6.67
CA ARG A 539 -24.98 23.42 -7.13
C ARG A 539 -25.47 24.42 -8.16
N GLU A 540 -25.38 25.70 -7.87
CA GLU A 540 -25.85 26.78 -8.75
C GLU A 540 -25.08 26.82 -10.06
N ALA A 541 -23.75 26.71 -10.00
CA ALA A 541 -22.92 26.70 -11.21
C ALA A 541 -23.18 25.50 -12.13
N LEU A 542 -23.59 24.36 -11.57
CA LEU A 542 -23.92 23.15 -12.33
C LEU A 542 -25.41 23.00 -12.63
N ALA A 543 -26.24 23.99 -12.28
CA ALA A 543 -27.70 23.93 -12.40
C ALA A 543 -28.32 22.66 -11.77
N ILE A 544 -27.75 22.20 -10.65
CA ILE A 544 -28.25 21.04 -9.92
C ILE A 544 -29.37 21.48 -8.96
N SER A 545 -30.44 20.70 -8.86
CA SER A 545 -31.54 21.02 -7.97
C SER A 545 -31.20 20.64 -6.52
N GLN A 546 -31.73 21.37 -5.54
CA GLN A 546 -31.42 21.14 -4.12
C GLN A 546 -31.82 19.72 -3.64
N ASP A 547 -32.93 19.20 -4.14
CA ASP A 547 -33.41 17.84 -3.88
C ASP A 547 -32.48 16.77 -4.48
N ALA A 548 -31.68 17.09 -5.52
CA ALA A 548 -30.75 16.13 -6.12
C ALA A 548 -29.52 15.84 -5.25
N VAL A 549 -29.14 16.78 -4.37
CA VAL A 549 -27.87 16.74 -3.62
C VAL A 549 -27.75 15.48 -2.75
N VAL A 550 -28.86 15.02 -2.15
CA VAL A 550 -28.87 13.81 -1.31
C VAL A 550 -28.53 12.53 -2.08
N TYR A 551 -28.89 12.47 -3.37
CA TYR A 551 -28.57 11.32 -4.21
C TYR A 551 -27.08 11.29 -4.57
N TYR A 552 -26.48 12.45 -4.83
CA TYR A 552 -25.03 12.55 -4.99
C TYR A 552 -24.26 12.21 -3.72
N ALA A 553 -24.79 12.59 -2.54
CA ALA A 553 -24.23 12.19 -1.26
C ALA A 553 -24.29 10.66 -1.05
N ALA A 554 -25.38 10.01 -1.47
CA ALA A 554 -25.48 8.56 -1.45
C ALA A 554 -24.45 7.92 -2.40
N CYS A 555 -24.28 8.45 -3.62
CA CYS A 555 -23.25 8.01 -4.56
C CYS A 555 -21.84 8.19 -3.98
N PHE A 556 -21.56 9.31 -3.32
CA PHE A 556 -20.28 9.55 -2.64
C PHE A 556 -20.00 8.53 -1.55
N TRP A 557 -20.99 8.22 -0.71
CA TRP A 557 -20.86 7.17 0.32
C TRP A 557 -20.58 5.79 -0.31
N ILE A 558 -21.34 5.41 -1.33
CA ILE A 558 -21.16 4.15 -2.06
C ILE A 558 -19.74 4.08 -2.64
N HIS A 559 -19.30 5.13 -3.34
CA HIS A 559 -17.95 5.24 -3.90
C HIS A 559 -16.87 5.16 -2.82
N TYR A 560 -17.02 5.88 -1.71
CA TYR A 560 -16.08 5.84 -0.60
C TYR A 560 -15.93 4.43 -0.04
N ILE A 561 -17.03 3.75 0.29
CA ILE A 561 -17.00 2.41 0.89
C ILE A 561 -16.40 1.37 -0.05
N THR A 562 -16.67 1.47 -1.34
CA THR A 562 -16.28 0.45 -2.32
C THR A 562 -14.87 0.67 -2.84
N ASN A 563 -14.44 1.92 -2.96
CA ASN A 563 -13.15 2.27 -3.55
C ASN A 563 -12.11 2.69 -2.51
N VAL A 564 -12.41 3.56 -1.54
CA VAL A 564 -11.41 4.09 -0.59
C VAL A 564 -11.38 3.27 0.71
N GLY A 565 -12.54 3.10 1.35
CA GLY A 565 -12.74 2.21 2.50
C GLY A 565 -12.66 0.72 2.13
N GLY A 566 -12.78 0.38 0.86
CA GLY A 566 -12.77 -0.97 0.29
C GLY A 566 -11.61 -1.85 0.76
N ALA A 567 -10.42 -1.26 0.91
CA ALA A 567 -9.22 -1.96 1.39
C ALA A 567 -9.32 -2.42 2.86
N LEU A 568 -10.24 -1.84 3.64
CA LEU A 568 -10.54 -2.22 5.03
C LEU A 568 -11.72 -3.20 5.12
N MET A 569 -12.49 -3.39 4.04
CA MET A 569 -13.74 -4.18 4.03
C MET A 569 -13.51 -5.69 4.28
N SER A 570 -12.36 -6.24 3.91
CA SER A 570 -12.00 -7.63 4.25
C SER A 570 -11.84 -7.85 5.76
N ASN A 571 -11.76 -6.76 6.54
CA ASN A 571 -11.49 -6.76 7.97
C ASN A 571 -12.64 -6.15 8.80
N TYR A 572 -13.81 -5.86 8.19
CA TYR A 572 -14.93 -5.30 8.94
C TYR A 572 -15.40 -6.29 10.00
N ASN A 573 -15.29 -5.87 11.26
CA ASN A 573 -16.02 -6.52 12.34
C ASN A 573 -17.47 -6.01 12.34
N LYS A 574 -18.31 -6.62 13.17
CA LYS A 574 -19.74 -6.28 13.29
C LYS A 574 -19.98 -4.78 13.54
N GLU A 575 -19.12 -4.14 14.34
CA GLU A 575 -19.19 -2.71 14.65
C GLU A 575 -18.87 -1.85 13.41
N GLN A 576 -17.79 -2.16 12.70
CA GLN A 576 -17.42 -1.45 11.48
C GLN A 576 -18.46 -1.63 10.37
N TYR A 577 -19.07 -2.81 10.23
CA TYR A 577 -20.19 -3.00 9.32
C TYR A 577 -21.38 -2.10 9.70
N GLN A 578 -21.72 -2.05 10.99
CA GLN A 578 -22.82 -1.24 11.49
C GLN A 578 -22.61 0.25 11.16
N ILE A 579 -21.41 0.77 11.43
CA ILE A 579 -21.06 2.19 11.24
C ILE A 579 -20.98 2.54 9.75
N ASN A 580 -20.31 1.71 8.94
CA ASN A 580 -19.94 2.09 7.58
C ASN A 580 -20.96 1.68 6.51
N ILE A 581 -21.79 0.66 6.77
CA ILE A 581 -22.80 0.17 5.82
C ILE A 581 -24.20 0.38 6.38
N LYS A 582 -24.53 -0.23 7.52
CA LYS A 582 -25.93 -0.35 7.93
C LYS A 582 -26.56 0.99 8.31
N GLN A 583 -25.90 1.77 9.16
CA GLN A 583 -26.40 3.09 9.58
C GLN A 583 -26.54 4.06 8.39
N PRO A 584 -25.55 4.20 7.49
CA PRO A 584 -25.69 5.07 6.32
C PRO A 584 -26.76 4.60 5.34
N LEU A 585 -26.89 3.28 5.15
CA LEU A 585 -27.94 2.73 4.29
C LEU A 585 -29.34 3.08 4.83
N GLU A 586 -29.57 2.89 6.12
CA GLU A 586 -30.83 3.28 6.78
C GLU A 586 -31.06 4.79 6.73
N PHE A 587 -30.00 5.59 6.89
CA PHE A 587 -30.07 7.04 6.75
C PHE A 587 -30.48 7.47 5.33
N PHE A 588 -29.81 6.94 4.30
CA PHE A 588 -30.08 7.33 2.93
C PHE A 588 -31.44 6.87 2.46
N LEU A 589 -31.88 5.64 2.75
CA LEU A 589 -33.22 5.16 2.42
C LEU A 589 -34.31 6.10 2.96
N ARG A 590 -34.22 6.48 4.26
CA ARG A 590 -35.14 7.46 4.86
C ARG A 590 -35.11 8.81 4.17
N LYS A 591 -33.93 9.28 3.75
CA LYS A 591 -33.76 10.58 3.13
C LYS A 591 -34.19 10.63 1.67
N VAL A 592 -34.13 9.49 0.97
CA VAL A 592 -34.62 9.38 -0.42
C VAL A 592 -36.08 8.93 -0.52
N GLY A 593 -36.76 8.73 0.62
CA GLY A 593 -38.20 8.43 0.69
C GLY A 593 -38.55 6.96 0.46
N ALA A 594 -37.67 6.03 0.84
CA ALA A 594 -37.80 4.59 0.61
C ALA A 594 -37.83 3.75 1.89
#